data_AF-A0A6A2YBD8-F1
#
_entry.id   AF-A0A6A2YBD8-F1
#
_cell.length_a   1.000
_cell.length_b   1.000
_cell.length_c   1.000
_cell.angle_alpha   90.00
_cell.angle_beta   90.00
_cell.angle_gamma   90.00
#
_symmetry.space_group_name_H-M   'P 1'
#
loop_
_entity.id
_entity.type
_entity.pdbx_description
1 polymer ?
#
loop_
_entity_poly.entity_id
_entity_poly.type
_entity_poly.pdbx_seq_one_letter_code
_entity_poly.pdbx_strand_id
1 'polypeptide(L)'
;MGSMLSKQVQRRKAIKTEKKTLCELHASSGETFPGSEYCPANRKKWMAGLGPEKVHVNKIVWPGTHDSATNKIGIPFITRPFAQCQSLSIYEQLVMGNRVLDIRVNENRLVCHGILTTYNVDVVINDIKKFLSETESEIIILEIRTEFGHQDPPDFERYLQENLGEFLIHQDDHVFEKTIAELLPKRIICVWKPRKAPRPDPGSAFWNATHLKDNWIDTDLPSTKFDSNLKHLSEQQPVTSRKFFYRVENTVTPQPDNPVVCVRPVTTRIHGYARMFITQCFAKGCADRLQVFSTDFIDADFVDACVGLTHARVEGLCL
;
A
#
# COMPACT_ATOMS: atom_id res chain seq x y z
N MET A 1 -14.54 -36.72 -6.34
CA MET A 1 -14.28 -36.26 -4.95
C MET A 1 -12.84 -36.54 -4.48
N GLY A 2 -12.22 -37.69 -4.79
CA GLY A 2 -10.85 -38.01 -4.32
C GLY A 2 -9.70 -37.09 -4.81
N SER A 3 -9.80 -36.52 -6.02
CA SER A 3 -8.75 -35.64 -6.58
C SER A 3 -8.68 -34.26 -5.91
N MET A 4 -9.83 -33.66 -5.57
CA MET A 4 -9.92 -32.38 -4.86
C MET A 4 -9.40 -32.49 -3.41
N LEU A 5 -9.74 -33.58 -2.72
CA LEU A 5 -9.24 -33.85 -1.36
C LEU A 5 -7.70 -33.99 -1.33
N SER A 6 -7.13 -34.66 -2.34
CA SER A 6 -5.68 -34.78 -2.50
C SER A 6 -5.00 -33.42 -2.69
N LYS A 7 -5.57 -32.55 -3.55
CA LYS A 7 -5.07 -31.18 -3.76
C LYS A 7 -5.12 -30.33 -2.49
N GLN A 8 -6.20 -30.39 -1.73
CA GLN A 8 -6.34 -29.66 -0.47
C GLN A 8 -5.30 -30.10 0.57
N VAL A 9 -5.03 -31.40 0.69
CA VAL A 9 -3.99 -31.94 1.59
C VAL A 9 -2.61 -31.46 1.16
N GLN A 10 -2.30 -31.51 -0.13
CA GLN A 10 -1.04 -31.01 -0.69
C GLN A 10 -0.86 -29.51 -0.43
N ARG A 11 -1.90 -28.70 -0.65
CA ARG A 11 -1.87 -27.25 -0.39
C ARG A 11 -1.61 -26.94 1.09
N ARG A 12 -2.29 -27.63 2.01
CA ARG A 12 -2.05 -27.47 3.46
C ARG A 12 -0.61 -27.83 3.85
N LYS A 13 -0.05 -28.90 3.27
CA LYS A 13 1.35 -29.27 3.48
C LYS A 13 2.30 -28.18 2.96
N ALA A 14 2.06 -27.66 1.76
CA ALA A 14 2.85 -26.57 1.18
C ALA A 14 2.82 -25.31 2.06
N ILE A 15 1.64 -24.86 2.50
CA ILE A 15 1.49 -23.71 3.40
C ILE A 15 2.24 -23.93 4.72
N LYS A 16 2.16 -25.14 5.30
CA LYS A 16 2.89 -25.45 6.54
C LYS A 16 4.41 -25.37 6.31
N THR A 17 4.91 -25.92 5.21
CA THR A 17 6.32 -25.82 4.84
C THR A 17 6.75 -24.37 4.68
N GLU A 18 6.01 -23.57 3.91
CA GLU A 18 6.39 -22.17 3.67
C GLU A 18 6.32 -21.28 4.91
N LYS A 19 5.33 -21.51 5.78
CA LYS A 19 5.31 -20.84 7.10
C LYS A 19 6.57 -21.17 7.89
N LYS A 20 6.97 -22.45 7.90
CA LYS A 20 8.18 -22.89 8.58
C LYS A 20 9.42 -22.23 7.97
N THR A 21 9.52 -22.16 6.64
CA THR A 21 10.62 -21.46 5.94
C THR A 21 10.74 -20.01 6.39
N LEU A 22 9.64 -19.26 6.45
CA LEU A 22 9.67 -17.88 6.93
C LEU A 22 10.02 -17.77 8.42
N CYS A 23 9.51 -18.67 9.27
CA CYS A 23 9.89 -18.69 10.68
C CYS A 23 11.40 -18.94 10.87
N GLU A 24 11.98 -19.88 10.11
CA GLU A 24 13.40 -20.18 10.15
C GLU A 24 14.25 -19.01 9.64
N LEU A 25 13.83 -18.39 8.53
CA LEU A 25 14.47 -17.18 8.00
C LEU A 25 14.40 -16.01 8.99
N HIS A 26 13.27 -15.85 9.69
CA HIS A 26 13.09 -14.83 10.71
C HIS A 26 14.04 -15.05 11.88
N ALA A 27 14.12 -16.28 12.38
CA ALA A 27 15.04 -16.64 13.45
C ALA A 27 16.52 -16.42 13.07
N SER A 28 16.90 -16.63 11.81
CA SER A 28 18.28 -16.46 11.36
C SER A 28 18.65 -15.02 10.99
N SER A 29 17.69 -14.22 10.54
CA SER A 29 17.95 -12.87 9.97
C SER A 29 17.68 -11.74 10.94
N GLY A 30 16.73 -11.93 11.86
CA GLY A 30 16.24 -10.87 12.74
C GLY A 30 15.47 -9.78 12.00
N GLU A 31 15.32 -8.65 12.69
CA GLU A 31 14.47 -7.51 12.29
C GLU A 31 15.22 -6.17 12.36
N THR A 32 16.55 -6.22 12.49
CA THR A 32 17.39 -5.05 12.66
C THR A 32 17.82 -4.48 11.31
N PHE A 33 17.46 -3.22 11.07
CA PHE A 33 17.89 -2.41 9.93
C PHE A 33 18.07 -0.94 10.37
N PRO A 34 18.74 -0.08 9.59
CA PRO A 34 18.85 1.35 9.89
C PRO A 34 17.48 1.98 10.20
N GLY A 35 17.32 2.51 11.42
CA GLY A 35 16.06 3.12 11.88
C GLY A 35 15.01 2.14 12.43
N SER A 36 15.31 0.84 12.55
CA SER A 36 14.37 -0.16 13.11
C SER A 36 13.87 0.14 14.53
N GLU A 37 14.66 0.83 15.35
CA GLU A 37 14.28 1.25 16.71
C GLU A 37 13.52 2.59 16.77
N TYR A 38 13.39 3.29 15.63
CA TYR A 38 12.72 4.58 15.60
C TYR A 38 11.20 4.40 15.62
N CYS A 39 10.55 5.00 16.61
CA CYS A 39 9.10 5.09 16.72
C CYS A 39 8.67 6.56 16.67
N PRO A 40 7.86 6.99 15.70
CA PRO A 40 7.38 8.37 15.64
C PRO A 40 6.52 8.70 16.88
N ALA A 41 6.82 9.80 17.56
CA ALA A 41 6.06 10.27 18.72
C ALA A 41 4.57 10.52 18.40
N ASN A 42 4.27 10.89 17.15
CA ASN A 42 2.91 11.06 16.66
C ASN A 42 2.77 10.52 15.22
N ARG A 43 2.26 9.29 15.09
CA ARG A 43 2.02 8.65 13.78
C ARG A 43 1.09 9.45 12.86
N LYS A 44 0.15 10.23 13.40
CA LYS A 44 -0.72 11.08 12.58
C LYS A 44 0.06 12.19 11.87
N LYS A 45 1.16 12.67 12.45
CA LYS A 45 1.97 13.81 11.97
C LYS A 45 3.43 13.43 11.82
N TRP A 46 3.72 12.20 11.37
CA TRP A 46 5.08 11.69 11.37
C TRP A 46 5.96 12.42 10.35
N MET A 47 5.43 12.85 9.19
CA MET A 47 6.21 13.60 8.20
C MET A 47 6.60 14.97 8.74
N ALA A 48 5.67 15.68 9.42
CA ALA A 48 5.98 16.91 10.13
C ALA A 48 7.04 16.70 11.23
N GLY A 49 6.95 15.58 11.96
CA GLY A 49 7.92 15.23 13.01
C GLY A 49 9.35 15.00 12.52
N LEU A 50 9.52 14.63 11.24
CA LEU A 50 10.84 14.45 10.61
C LEU A 50 11.42 15.75 10.01
N GLY A 51 10.66 16.85 10.00
CA GLY A 51 11.07 18.11 9.37
C GLY A 51 10.73 18.15 7.87
N PRO A 52 9.61 18.79 7.46
CA PRO A 52 9.16 18.86 6.07
C PRO A 52 10.21 19.40 5.08
N GLU A 53 11.12 20.24 5.56
CA GLU A 53 12.23 20.82 4.81
C GLU A 53 13.39 19.84 4.57
N LYS A 54 13.44 18.73 5.30
CA LYS A 54 14.48 17.68 5.17
C LYS A 54 13.99 16.48 4.38
N VAL A 55 12.70 16.15 4.53
CA VAL A 55 12.11 14.95 3.95
C VAL A 55 11.90 15.14 2.45
N HIS A 56 12.74 14.51 1.65
CA HIS A 56 12.57 14.42 0.19
C HIS A 56 11.66 13.24 -0.17
N VAL A 57 10.83 13.39 -1.22
CA VAL A 57 9.89 12.35 -1.66
C VAL A 57 10.58 11.01 -1.97
N ASN A 58 11.76 11.04 -2.58
CA ASN A 58 12.56 9.85 -2.88
C ASN A 58 13.14 9.15 -1.62
N LYS A 59 13.24 9.83 -0.48
CA LYS A 59 13.70 9.24 0.78
C LYS A 59 12.60 8.50 1.53
N ILE A 60 11.33 8.78 1.21
CA ILE A 60 10.20 8.22 1.94
C ILE A 60 10.00 6.74 1.59
N VAL A 61 9.90 5.90 2.63
CA VAL A 61 9.27 4.58 2.56
C VAL A 61 7.82 4.75 3.00
N TRP A 62 6.92 4.77 2.03
CA TRP A 62 5.51 5.03 2.18
C TRP A 62 4.79 3.80 2.74
N PRO A 63 4.27 3.85 3.99
CA PRO A 63 3.35 2.83 4.46
C PRO A 63 2.05 2.93 3.67
N GLY A 64 1.59 1.80 3.14
CA GLY A 64 0.41 1.70 2.30
C GLY A 64 -0.56 0.61 2.73
N THR A 65 -1.79 0.72 2.24
CA THR A 65 -2.85 -0.26 2.47
C THR A 65 -3.40 -0.78 1.16
N HIS A 66 -3.47 -2.11 1.04
CA HIS A 66 -4.16 -2.77 -0.08
C HIS A 66 -5.68 -2.72 0.16
N ASP A 67 -6.45 -2.47 -0.90
CA ASP A 67 -7.93 -2.41 -0.87
C ASP A 67 -8.46 -1.62 0.33
N SER A 68 -8.02 -0.37 0.44
CA SER A 68 -8.00 0.42 1.67
C SER A 68 -9.40 0.66 2.25
N ALA A 69 -10.41 0.82 1.40
CA ALA A 69 -11.78 1.16 1.80
C ALA A 69 -12.70 -0.07 2.01
N THR A 70 -12.13 -1.24 2.30
CA THR A 70 -12.91 -2.49 2.48
C THR A 70 -13.37 -2.76 3.92
N ASN A 71 -13.21 -1.83 4.86
CA ASN A 71 -13.57 -2.02 6.28
C ASN A 71 -15.04 -2.36 6.53
N LYS A 72 -15.95 -1.89 5.67
CA LYS A 72 -17.38 -2.20 5.70
C LYS A 72 -17.85 -2.97 4.46
N ILE A 73 -16.95 -3.64 3.75
CA ILE A 73 -17.30 -4.41 2.54
C ILE A 73 -18.29 -5.53 2.85
N GLY A 74 -19.27 -5.71 1.98
CA GLY A 74 -20.23 -6.81 2.07
C GLY A 74 -21.00 -6.92 3.40
N ILE A 75 -21.65 -8.08 3.57
CA ILE A 75 -22.50 -8.38 4.72
C ILE A 75 -21.62 -8.95 5.85
N PRO A 76 -21.71 -8.42 7.08
CA PRO A 76 -20.96 -8.94 8.23
C PRO A 76 -21.15 -10.46 8.36
N PHE A 77 -20.05 -11.18 8.62
CA PHE A 77 -20.00 -12.63 8.82
C PHE A 77 -20.42 -13.52 7.63
N ILE A 78 -20.98 -12.96 6.56
CA ILE A 78 -21.39 -13.70 5.36
C ILE A 78 -20.39 -13.47 4.25
N THR A 79 -20.41 -12.30 3.61
CA THR A 79 -19.53 -12.03 2.45
C THR A 79 -18.30 -11.21 2.82
N ARG A 80 -18.37 -10.39 3.88
CA ARG A 80 -17.25 -9.57 4.35
C ARG A 80 -15.94 -10.33 4.58
N PRO A 81 -15.93 -11.51 5.25
CA PRO A 81 -14.68 -12.22 5.53
C PRO A 81 -13.87 -12.60 4.29
N PHE A 82 -14.49 -12.65 3.10
CA PHE A 82 -13.87 -13.03 1.83
C PHE A 82 -13.31 -11.84 1.03
N ALA A 83 -13.55 -10.60 1.47
CA ALA A 83 -13.11 -9.39 0.73
C ALA A 83 -12.57 -8.27 1.64
N GLN A 84 -12.72 -8.39 2.95
CA GLN A 84 -12.23 -7.37 3.88
C GLN A 84 -10.70 -7.43 3.97
N CYS A 85 -10.04 -6.40 3.45
CA CYS A 85 -8.59 -6.21 3.50
C CYS A 85 -8.17 -5.24 4.60
N GLN A 86 -9.07 -4.35 5.04
CA GLN A 86 -8.84 -3.45 6.17
C GLN A 86 -9.96 -3.54 7.21
N SER A 87 -9.65 -3.18 8.45
CA SER A 87 -10.66 -3.05 9.52
C SER A 87 -10.91 -1.60 9.93
N LEU A 88 -9.90 -0.74 9.73
CA LEU A 88 -9.94 0.68 10.00
C LEU A 88 -10.59 1.45 8.85
N SER A 89 -11.29 2.54 9.16
CA SER A 89 -11.69 3.55 8.16
C SER A 89 -10.48 4.22 7.51
N ILE A 90 -10.70 4.98 6.44
CA ILE A 90 -9.63 5.70 5.75
C ILE A 90 -9.01 6.73 6.69
N TYR A 91 -9.83 7.47 7.44
CA TYR A 91 -9.35 8.40 8.44
C TYR A 91 -8.48 7.72 9.51
N GLU A 92 -8.92 6.58 10.05
CA GLU A 92 -8.17 5.84 11.07
C GLU A 92 -6.85 5.28 10.54
N GLN A 93 -6.81 4.81 9.28
CA GLN A 93 -5.56 4.39 8.63
C GLN A 93 -4.58 5.56 8.52
N LEU A 94 -5.05 6.74 8.09
CA LEU A 94 -4.22 7.95 8.00
C LEU A 94 -3.73 8.40 9.38
N VAL A 95 -4.56 8.33 10.43
CA VAL A 95 -4.17 8.62 11.81
C VAL A 95 -3.12 7.60 12.32
N MET A 96 -3.24 6.34 11.92
CA MET A 96 -2.25 5.29 12.23
C MET A 96 -0.91 5.52 11.53
N GLY A 97 -0.86 6.39 10.53
CA GLY A 97 0.36 6.79 9.82
C GLY A 97 0.45 6.28 8.37
N ASN A 98 -0.58 5.60 7.87
CA ASN A 98 -0.69 5.21 6.47
C ASN A 98 -0.63 6.41 5.54
N ARG A 99 0.06 6.32 4.40
CA ARG A 99 0.18 7.41 3.42
C ARG A 99 -0.03 6.97 1.98
N VAL A 100 -0.31 5.69 1.72
CA VAL A 100 -0.76 5.20 0.39
C VAL A 100 -2.09 4.48 0.52
N LEU A 101 -3.09 4.96 -0.22
CA LEU A 101 -4.44 4.40 -0.24
C LEU A 101 -4.72 3.80 -1.62
N ASP A 102 -5.08 2.51 -1.66
CA ASP A 102 -5.65 1.83 -2.84
C ASP A 102 -7.18 1.82 -2.74
N ILE A 103 -7.84 2.62 -3.56
CA ILE A 103 -9.31 2.76 -3.58
C ILE A 103 -9.84 2.22 -4.91
N ARG A 104 -10.78 1.29 -4.83
CA ARG A 104 -11.37 0.66 -6.01
C ARG A 104 -12.85 0.99 -6.09
N VAL A 105 -13.29 1.47 -7.25
CA VAL A 105 -14.66 1.97 -7.46
C VAL A 105 -15.33 1.30 -8.66
N ASN A 106 -16.66 1.25 -8.63
CA ASN A 106 -17.49 0.87 -9.76
C ASN A 106 -18.15 2.07 -10.45
N GLU A 107 -18.92 1.80 -11.50
CA GLU A 107 -19.63 2.80 -12.31
C GLU A 107 -20.57 3.73 -11.52
N ASN A 108 -21.02 3.30 -10.34
CA ASN A 108 -21.90 4.07 -9.46
C ASN A 108 -21.14 4.85 -8.38
N ARG A 109 -19.81 4.95 -8.48
CA ARG A 109 -18.90 5.55 -7.47
C ARG A 109 -18.98 4.86 -6.10
N LEU A 110 -19.44 3.61 -6.06
CA LEU A 110 -19.35 2.79 -4.85
C LEU A 110 -17.97 2.16 -4.76
N VAL A 111 -17.41 2.14 -3.55
CA VAL A 111 -16.22 1.34 -3.28
C VAL A 111 -16.57 -0.15 -3.42
N CYS A 112 -15.71 -0.91 -4.09
CA CYS A 112 -15.93 -2.33 -4.35
C CYS A 112 -14.67 -3.17 -4.31
N HIS A 113 -14.85 -4.49 -4.22
CA HIS A 113 -13.82 -5.52 -4.35
C HIS A 113 -14.45 -6.74 -5.02
N GLY A 114 -14.11 -6.97 -6.29
CA GLY A 114 -14.92 -7.77 -7.20
C GLY A 114 -16.38 -7.31 -7.19
N ILE A 115 -17.31 -8.27 -7.07
CA ILE A 115 -18.75 -7.99 -7.07
C ILE A 115 -19.27 -7.36 -5.77
N LEU A 116 -18.48 -7.35 -4.70
CA LEU A 116 -18.92 -6.84 -3.40
C LEU A 116 -18.72 -5.34 -3.35
N THR A 117 -19.72 -4.63 -2.83
CA THR A 117 -19.70 -3.18 -2.67
C THR A 117 -19.80 -2.80 -1.20
N THR A 118 -19.51 -1.53 -0.92
CA THR A 118 -19.79 -0.88 0.36
C THR A 118 -20.38 0.50 0.13
N TYR A 119 -19.92 1.50 0.87
CA TYR A 119 -20.32 2.89 0.77
C TYR A 119 -19.78 3.61 -0.48
N ASN A 120 -20.32 4.81 -0.73
CA ASN A 120 -19.87 5.70 -1.79
C ASN A 120 -18.47 6.28 -1.51
N VAL A 121 -17.69 6.51 -2.57
CA VAL A 121 -16.36 7.12 -2.49
C VAL A 121 -16.35 8.49 -1.79
N ASP A 122 -17.48 9.20 -1.74
CA ASP A 122 -17.64 10.43 -0.95
C ASP A 122 -17.17 10.26 0.51
N VAL A 123 -17.39 9.08 1.11
CA VAL A 123 -16.91 8.77 2.47
C VAL A 123 -15.38 8.78 2.54
N VAL A 124 -14.71 8.21 1.54
CA VAL A 124 -13.24 8.21 1.42
C VAL A 124 -12.71 9.63 1.27
N ILE A 125 -13.33 10.42 0.38
CA ILE A 125 -12.96 11.82 0.13
C ILE A 125 -13.11 12.66 1.40
N ASN A 126 -14.21 12.50 2.13
CA ASN A 126 -14.45 13.21 3.38
C ASN A 126 -13.45 12.83 4.48
N ASP A 127 -13.11 11.55 4.61
CA ASP A 127 -12.08 11.09 5.55
C ASP A 127 -10.70 11.70 5.24
N ILE A 128 -10.33 11.77 3.96
CA ILE A 128 -9.07 12.42 3.51
C ILE A 128 -9.10 13.91 3.83
N LYS A 129 -10.18 14.62 3.48
CA LYS A 129 -10.33 16.06 3.77
C LYS A 129 -10.24 16.35 5.26
N LYS A 130 -10.88 15.52 6.10
CA LYS A 130 -10.80 15.62 7.56
C LYS A 130 -9.36 15.44 8.05
N PHE A 131 -8.63 14.45 7.53
CA PHE A 131 -7.23 14.28 7.90
C PHE A 131 -6.37 15.48 7.49
N LEU A 132 -6.58 16.02 6.28
CA LEU A 132 -5.86 17.18 5.77
C LEU A 132 -6.20 18.47 6.52
N SER A 133 -7.40 18.64 7.07
CA SER A 133 -7.72 19.80 7.90
C SER A 133 -7.09 19.76 9.30
N GLU A 134 -6.67 18.58 9.76
CA GLU A 134 -6.08 18.37 11.08
C GLU A 134 -4.54 18.22 11.05
N THR A 135 -3.94 18.33 9.86
CA THR A 135 -2.51 18.18 9.59
C THR A 135 -2.03 19.27 8.62
N GLU A 136 -0.73 19.53 8.56
CA GLU A 136 -0.18 20.64 7.75
C GLU A 136 0.84 20.16 6.70
N SER A 137 1.61 19.11 7.01
CA SER A 137 2.74 18.68 6.17
C SER A 137 2.60 17.27 5.61
N GLU A 138 1.54 16.54 5.96
CA GLU A 138 1.39 15.15 5.56
C GLU A 138 0.95 15.04 4.09
N ILE A 139 1.69 14.25 3.31
CA ILE A 139 1.43 13.98 1.90
C ILE A 139 0.78 12.59 1.75
N ILE A 140 -0.24 12.48 0.90
CA ILE A 140 -0.96 11.23 0.64
C ILE A 140 -0.76 10.84 -0.83
N ILE A 141 -0.40 9.58 -1.08
CA ILE A 141 -0.55 8.96 -2.39
C ILE A 141 -1.93 8.30 -2.42
N LEU A 142 -2.84 8.87 -3.20
CA LEU A 142 -4.19 8.37 -3.38
C LEU A 142 -4.27 7.66 -4.72
N GLU A 143 -4.22 6.34 -4.70
CA GLU A 143 -4.57 5.53 -5.86
C GLU A 143 -6.07 5.34 -5.91
N ILE A 144 -6.69 5.72 -7.03
CA ILE A 144 -8.06 5.33 -7.34
C ILE A 144 -8.07 4.60 -8.66
N ARG A 145 -8.72 3.43 -8.70
CA ARG A 145 -8.85 2.62 -9.90
C ARG A 145 -10.28 2.13 -10.07
N THR A 146 -10.69 1.94 -11.31
CA THR A 146 -11.93 1.22 -11.60
C THR A 146 -11.71 -0.27 -11.42
N GLU A 147 -12.55 -0.90 -10.60
CA GLU A 147 -12.39 -2.30 -10.22
C GLU A 147 -12.50 -3.25 -11.42
N PHE A 148 -11.81 -4.39 -11.34
CA PHE A 148 -11.89 -5.39 -12.39
C PHE A 148 -13.33 -5.89 -12.58
N GLY A 149 -13.79 -5.93 -13.84
CA GLY A 149 -15.16 -6.33 -14.18
C GLY A 149 -16.18 -5.18 -14.14
N HIS A 150 -15.80 -3.99 -13.67
CA HIS A 150 -16.66 -2.81 -13.64
C HIS A 150 -16.39 -1.83 -14.78
N GLN A 151 -17.29 -0.85 -14.94
CA GLN A 151 -17.10 0.29 -15.86
C GLN A 151 -16.62 1.51 -15.08
N ASP A 152 -15.94 2.42 -15.78
CA ASP A 152 -15.52 3.67 -15.16
C ASP A 152 -16.74 4.47 -14.71
N PRO A 153 -16.70 5.09 -13.52
CA PRO A 153 -17.73 6.04 -13.16
C PRO A 153 -17.75 7.21 -14.17
N PRO A 154 -18.94 7.64 -14.64
CA PRO A 154 -19.04 8.77 -15.55
C PRO A 154 -18.44 10.05 -14.96
N ASP A 155 -17.71 10.82 -15.78
CA ASP A 155 -17.10 12.11 -15.40
C ASP A 155 -16.27 12.07 -14.09
N PHE A 156 -15.69 10.90 -13.75
CA PHE A 156 -15.07 10.71 -12.45
C PHE A 156 -13.85 11.59 -12.20
N GLU A 157 -13.04 11.84 -13.23
CA GLU A 157 -11.89 12.75 -13.10
C GLU A 157 -12.33 14.19 -12.75
N ARG A 158 -13.43 14.67 -13.35
CA ARG A 158 -14.02 15.97 -12.99
C ARG A 158 -14.48 15.98 -11.53
N TYR A 159 -15.18 14.93 -11.11
CA TYR A 159 -15.59 14.78 -9.71
C TYR A 159 -14.40 14.81 -8.74
N LEU A 160 -13.28 14.14 -9.07
CA LEU A 160 -12.06 14.18 -8.26
C LEU A 160 -11.44 15.58 -8.25
N GLN A 161 -11.42 16.28 -9.38
CA GLN A 161 -10.89 17.64 -9.49
C GLN A 161 -11.71 18.62 -8.64
N GLU A 162 -13.04 18.54 -8.70
CA GLU A 162 -13.95 19.38 -7.90
C GLU A 162 -13.77 19.14 -6.40
N ASN A 163 -13.46 17.91 -6.00
CA ASN A 163 -13.37 17.54 -4.59
C ASN A 163 -11.97 17.70 -3.99
N LEU A 164 -10.91 17.44 -4.76
CA LEU A 164 -9.54 17.37 -4.25
C LEU A 164 -8.58 18.36 -4.91
N GLY A 165 -9.01 19.07 -5.97
CA GLY A 165 -8.14 19.87 -6.84
C GLY A 165 -7.26 20.89 -6.10
N GLU A 166 -7.77 21.49 -5.03
CA GLU A 166 -6.99 22.43 -4.22
C GLU A 166 -5.78 21.77 -3.52
N PHE A 167 -5.83 20.46 -3.29
CA PHE A 167 -4.77 19.68 -2.64
C PHE A 167 -3.88 18.90 -3.61
N LEU A 168 -4.23 18.81 -4.90
CA LEU A 168 -3.51 17.96 -5.85
C LEU A 168 -2.09 18.47 -6.14
N ILE A 169 -1.12 17.57 -5.99
CA ILE A 169 0.23 17.71 -6.52
C ILE A 169 0.18 17.22 -7.97
N HIS A 170 0.29 18.15 -8.91
CA HIS A 170 0.24 17.84 -10.34
C HIS A 170 1.38 16.91 -10.73
N GLN A 171 1.20 16.16 -11.83
CA GLN A 171 2.22 15.24 -12.31
C GLN A 171 3.44 16.03 -12.78
N ASP A 172 4.58 15.74 -12.15
CA ASP A 172 5.90 16.31 -12.44
C ASP A 172 6.97 15.33 -11.94
N ASP A 173 7.87 14.89 -12.82
CA ASP A 173 8.94 13.94 -12.49
C ASP A 173 9.98 14.52 -11.52
N HIS A 174 10.03 15.84 -11.35
CA HIS A 174 10.88 16.48 -10.35
C HIS A 174 10.32 16.36 -8.93
N VAL A 175 9.06 15.92 -8.76
CA VAL A 175 8.46 15.71 -7.42
C VAL A 175 9.28 14.75 -6.57
N PHE A 176 9.93 13.75 -7.18
CA PHE A 176 10.78 12.80 -6.45
C PHE A 176 12.01 13.47 -5.78
N GLU A 177 12.47 14.60 -6.31
CA GLU A 177 13.63 15.35 -5.81
C GLU A 177 13.22 16.50 -4.89
N LYS A 178 11.93 16.80 -4.78
CA LYS A 178 11.42 17.86 -3.91
C LYS A 178 11.28 17.38 -2.47
N THR A 179 11.50 18.31 -1.55
CA THR A 179 11.11 18.20 -0.15
C THR A 179 9.61 18.31 0.01
N ILE A 180 9.07 17.84 1.14
CA ILE A 180 7.67 18.06 1.49
C ILE A 180 7.36 19.56 1.55
N ALA A 181 8.26 20.37 2.12
CA ALA A 181 8.08 21.82 2.22
C ALA A 181 7.87 22.49 0.85
N GLU A 182 8.58 22.04 -0.19
CA GLU A 182 8.45 22.55 -1.56
C GLU A 182 7.15 22.13 -2.26
N LEU A 183 6.50 21.06 -1.81
CA LEU A 183 5.23 20.59 -2.36
C LEU A 183 4.03 21.33 -1.75
N LEU A 184 4.19 21.88 -0.54
CA LEU A 184 3.12 22.60 0.14
C LEU A 184 2.71 23.86 -0.64
N PRO A 185 1.41 24.22 -0.63
CA PRO A 185 0.32 23.64 0.18
C PRO A 185 -0.35 22.39 -0.44
N LYS A 186 0.13 21.90 -1.58
CA LYS A 186 -0.42 20.69 -2.23
C LYS A 186 0.05 19.44 -1.47
N ARG A 187 -0.86 18.48 -1.28
CA ARG A 187 -0.65 17.35 -0.36
C ARG A 187 -1.17 16.00 -0.85
N ILE A 188 -1.75 15.91 -2.04
CA ILE A 188 -2.25 14.65 -2.60
C ILE A 188 -1.59 14.38 -3.95
N ILE A 189 -0.84 13.29 -4.06
CA ILE A 189 -0.47 12.68 -5.34
C ILE A 189 -1.61 11.72 -5.71
N CYS A 190 -2.50 12.13 -6.60
CA CYS A 190 -3.65 11.32 -6.99
C CYS A 190 -3.35 10.53 -8.27
N VAL A 191 -3.20 9.20 -8.14
CA VAL A 191 -3.01 8.28 -9.25
C VAL A 191 -4.36 7.74 -9.71
N TRP A 192 -4.88 8.26 -10.83
CA TRP A 192 -6.14 7.81 -11.42
C TRP A 192 -5.88 6.74 -12.49
N LYS A 193 -6.49 5.55 -12.30
CA LYS A 193 -6.37 4.39 -13.19
C LYS A 193 -7.75 3.98 -13.75
N PRO A 194 -8.28 4.70 -14.76
CA PRO A 194 -9.49 4.28 -15.45
C PRO A 194 -9.25 3.01 -16.28
N ARG A 195 -10.31 2.27 -16.58
CA ARG A 195 -10.28 1.08 -17.44
C ARG A 195 -10.46 1.41 -18.92
N LYS A 196 -11.38 2.32 -19.24
CA LYS A 196 -11.80 2.67 -20.61
C LYS A 196 -11.62 4.16 -20.92
N ALA A 197 -11.85 5.04 -19.95
CA ALA A 197 -11.61 6.46 -20.13
C ALA A 197 -10.12 6.73 -20.46
N PRO A 198 -9.81 7.83 -21.16
CA PRO A 198 -8.44 8.25 -21.39
C PRO A 198 -7.66 8.31 -20.08
N ARG A 199 -6.39 7.93 -20.14
CA ARG A 199 -5.50 8.09 -18.99
C ARG A 199 -5.15 9.57 -18.84
N PRO A 200 -4.89 10.04 -17.61
CA PRO A 200 -4.40 11.39 -17.40
C PRO A 200 -3.15 11.68 -18.23
N ASP A 201 -3.13 12.86 -18.85
CA ASP A 201 -2.01 13.33 -19.65
C ASP A 201 -0.80 13.69 -18.76
N PRO A 202 0.43 13.60 -19.28
CA PRO A 202 1.61 14.16 -18.61
C PRO A 202 1.41 15.64 -18.26
N GLY A 203 1.84 16.06 -17.08
CA GLY A 203 1.69 17.42 -16.56
C GLY A 203 0.30 17.76 -16.00
N SER A 204 -0.69 16.86 -16.11
CA SER A 204 -2.03 17.10 -15.60
C SER A 204 -2.10 17.07 -14.07
N ALA A 205 -3.26 17.44 -13.51
CA ALA A 205 -3.48 17.38 -12.06
C ALA A 205 -3.45 15.94 -11.50
N PHE A 206 -3.60 14.93 -12.36
CA PHE A 206 -3.65 13.53 -12.00
C PHE A 206 -2.45 12.76 -12.56
N TRP A 207 -1.98 11.82 -11.77
CA TRP A 207 -0.93 10.90 -12.17
C TRP A 207 -1.61 9.68 -12.81
N ASN A 208 -1.02 9.14 -13.87
CA ASN A 208 -1.57 7.96 -14.52
C ASN A 208 -0.89 6.66 -14.04
N ALA A 209 -1.39 5.52 -14.54
CA ALA A 209 -0.97 4.20 -14.07
C ALA A 209 0.53 3.88 -14.22
N THR A 210 1.28 4.59 -15.06
CA THR A 210 2.72 4.33 -15.23
C THR A 210 3.56 4.85 -14.08
N HIS A 211 2.99 5.66 -13.18
CA HIS A 211 3.71 6.28 -12.08
C HIS A 211 3.54 5.57 -10.73
N LEU A 212 2.63 4.60 -10.63
CA LEU A 212 2.53 3.69 -9.49
C LEU A 212 2.44 2.27 -10.01
N LYS A 213 3.57 1.56 -9.98
CA LYS A 213 3.73 0.21 -10.51
C LYS A 213 3.85 -0.79 -9.37
N ASP A 214 3.43 -2.00 -9.63
CA ASP A 214 3.60 -3.15 -8.76
C ASP A 214 3.72 -4.42 -9.61
N ASN A 215 4.18 -5.49 -8.97
CA ASN A 215 4.10 -6.85 -9.48
C ASN A 215 3.20 -7.63 -8.54
N TRP A 216 1.88 -7.49 -8.68
CA TRP A 216 0.94 -8.31 -7.90
C TRP A 216 1.12 -9.79 -8.20
N ILE A 217 0.99 -10.61 -7.16
CA ILE A 217 1.18 -12.06 -7.21
C ILE A 217 -0.01 -12.68 -6.49
N ASP A 218 -0.79 -13.45 -7.25
CA ASP A 218 -1.96 -14.15 -6.76
C ASP A 218 -1.55 -15.48 -6.12
N THR A 219 -1.29 -15.46 -4.81
CA THR A 219 -0.89 -16.66 -4.06
C THR A 219 -1.26 -16.57 -2.59
N ASP A 220 -1.64 -17.70 -1.98
CA ASP A 220 -1.84 -17.84 -0.53
C ASP A 220 -0.61 -18.41 0.21
N LEU A 221 0.50 -18.56 -0.52
CA LEU A 221 1.75 -19.15 -0.09
C LEU A 221 2.73 -18.04 0.36
N PRO A 222 3.05 -17.96 1.68
CA PRO A 222 3.70 -16.77 2.24
C PRO A 222 5.19 -16.65 1.88
N SER A 223 5.95 -17.74 1.85
CA SER A 223 7.38 -17.69 1.45
C SER A 223 7.51 -17.37 -0.03
N THR A 224 6.67 -17.99 -0.86
CA THR A 224 6.61 -17.71 -2.31
C THR A 224 6.31 -16.23 -2.56
N LYS A 225 5.35 -15.64 -1.85
CA LYS A 225 5.06 -14.20 -1.94
C LYS A 225 6.24 -13.35 -1.49
N PHE A 226 6.83 -13.67 -0.34
CA PHE A 226 7.97 -12.96 0.23
C PHE A 226 9.17 -12.94 -0.72
N ASP A 227 9.59 -14.10 -1.22
CA ASP A 227 10.75 -14.24 -2.11
C ASP A 227 10.51 -13.57 -3.46
N SER A 228 9.31 -13.69 -4.01
CA SER A 228 8.94 -13.05 -5.27
C SER A 228 8.90 -11.52 -5.14
N ASN A 229 8.41 -10.99 -4.02
CA ASN A 229 8.46 -9.56 -3.73
C ASN A 229 9.91 -9.05 -3.67
N LEU A 230 10.81 -9.77 -2.98
CA LEU A 230 12.24 -9.42 -2.94
C LEU A 230 12.88 -9.48 -4.32
N LYS A 231 12.56 -10.52 -5.11
CA LYS A 231 13.05 -10.67 -6.47
C LYS A 231 12.63 -9.50 -7.35
N HIS A 232 11.34 -9.19 -7.43
CA HIS A 232 10.86 -8.11 -8.28
C HIS A 232 11.35 -6.73 -7.82
N LEU A 233 11.49 -6.52 -6.51
CA LEU A 233 12.13 -5.32 -5.98
C LEU A 233 13.60 -5.21 -6.43
N SER A 234 14.34 -6.31 -6.40
CA SER A 234 15.75 -6.38 -6.86
C SER A 234 15.93 -6.24 -8.37
N GLU A 235 14.85 -6.24 -9.15
CA GLU A 235 14.86 -5.96 -10.59
C GLU A 235 14.56 -4.48 -10.88
N GLN A 236 14.09 -3.71 -9.89
CA GLN A 236 13.79 -2.28 -10.07
C GLN A 236 15.06 -1.42 -10.06
N GLN A 237 14.97 -0.25 -10.70
CA GLN A 237 15.95 0.80 -10.53
C GLN A 237 15.89 1.39 -9.10
N PRO A 238 17.02 1.89 -8.56
CA PRO A 238 17.06 2.64 -7.30
C PRO A 238 16.07 3.80 -7.28
N VAL A 239 15.60 4.17 -6.09
CA VAL A 239 14.62 5.26 -5.94
C VAL A 239 15.17 6.61 -6.43
N THR A 240 16.49 6.81 -6.37
CA THR A 240 17.16 8.04 -6.82
C THR A 240 17.15 8.23 -8.35
N SER A 241 16.97 7.16 -9.14
CA SER A 241 17.00 7.24 -10.60
C SER A 241 15.65 7.04 -11.27
N ARG A 242 14.69 6.39 -10.59
CA ARG A 242 13.36 6.14 -11.18
C ARG A 242 12.38 7.29 -10.96
N LYS A 243 11.52 7.52 -11.94
CA LYS A 243 10.46 8.55 -11.92
C LYS A 243 9.05 7.96 -11.73
N PHE A 244 8.96 6.86 -10.97
CA PHE A 244 7.70 6.23 -10.60
C PHE A 244 7.81 5.61 -9.21
N PHE A 245 6.68 5.52 -8.52
CA PHE A 245 6.52 4.76 -7.29
C PHE A 245 6.46 3.26 -7.61
N TYR A 246 7.29 2.46 -6.95
CA TYR A 246 7.19 1.02 -6.99
C TYR A 246 6.64 0.50 -5.66
N ARG A 247 5.54 -0.24 -5.74
CA ARG A 247 4.84 -0.83 -4.61
C ARG A 247 5.17 -2.30 -4.47
N VAL A 248 5.65 -2.64 -3.28
CA VAL A 248 5.73 -4.00 -2.77
C VAL A 248 4.48 -4.25 -1.93
N GLU A 249 3.70 -5.27 -2.28
CA GLU A 249 2.50 -5.64 -1.54
C GLU A 249 2.76 -6.85 -0.64
N ASN A 250 2.82 -6.62 0.67
CA ASN A 250 2.96 -7.63 1.71
C ASN A 250 1.60 -8.25 2.08
N THR A 251 0.94 -8.83 1.09
CA THR A 251 -0.36 -9.48 1.20
C THR A 251 -0.33 -10.84 0.51
N VAL A 252 -1.12 -11.79 1.01
CA VAL A 252 -1.35 -13.07 0.32
C VAL A 252 -2.84 -13.26 0.08
N THR A 253 -3.18 -13.81 -1.08
CA THR A 253 -4.53 -13.87 -1.62
C THR A 253 -5.14 -15.25 -1.43
N PRO A 254 -6.35 -15.38 -0.83
CA PRO A 254 -7.05 -16.65 -0.74
C PRO A 254 -7.18 -17.37 -2.08
N GLN A 255 -6.93 -18.68 -2.12
CA GLN A 255 -7.04 -19.51 -3.32
C GLN A 255 -8.26 -20.43 -3.26
N PRO A 256 -8.96 -20.67 -4.39
CA PRO A 256 -10.20 -21.45 -4.42
C PRO A 256 -9.99 -22.93 -4.09
N ASP A 257 -8.76 -23.45 -4.20
CA ASP A 257 -8.40 -24.81 -3.83
C ASP A 257 -7.98 -24.97 -2.36
N ASN A 258 -8.02 -23.89 -1.55
CA ASN A 258 -7.80 -23.93 -0.11
C ASN A 258 -9.14 -23.86 0.65
N PRO A 259 -9.38 -24.70 1.68
CA PRO A 259 -10.56 -24.56 2.54
C PRO A 259 -10.59 -23.26 3.38
N VAL A 260 -9.45 -22.60 3.60
CA VAL A 260 -9.38 -21.30 4.29
C VAL A 260 -9.39 -20.20 3.23
N VAL A 261 -10.58 -19.68 2.95
CA VAL A 261 -10.82 -18.65 1.92
C VAL A 261 -11.07 -17.25 2.49
N CYS A 262 -11.16 -17.10 3.81
CA CYS A 262 -11.29 -15.78 4.43
C CYS A 262 -9.96 -15.02 4.32
N VAL A 263 -10.01 -13.74 3.98
CA VAL A 263 -8.85 -12.88 3.74
C VAL A 263 -7.96 -12.81 4.97
N ARG A 264 -8.53 -12.49 6.14
CA ARG A 264 -7.74 -12.28 7.37
C ARG A 264 -6.85 -13.48 7.75
N PRO A 265 -7.37 -14.72 7.89
CA PRO A 265 -6.51 -15.88 8.18
C PRO A 265 -5.45 -16.19 7.11
N VAL A 266 -5.68 -15.77 5.86
CA VAL A 266 -4.72 -15.95 4.77
C VAL A 266 -3.64 -14.89 4.85
N THR A 267 -3.98 -13.60 4.88
CA THR A 267 -3.00 -12.51 4.89
C THR A 267 -2.14 -12.47 6.16
N THR A 268 -2.66 -12.90 7.31
CA THR A 268 -1.87 -13.04 8.56
C THR A 268 -0.68 -14.01 8.42
N ARG A 269 -0.64 -14.87 7.38
CA ARG A 269 0.49 -15.77 7.13
C ARG A 269 1.80 -15.04 6.81
N ILE A 270 1.73 -13.80 6.30
CA ILE A 270 2.91 -12.99 5.94
C ILE A 270 3.04 -11.70 6.77
N HIS A 271 1.96 -11.27 7.45
CA HIS A 271 1.88 -9.98 8.13
C HIS A 271 3.04 -9.73 9.12
N GLY A 272 3.38 -10.71 9.95
CA GLY A 272 4.43 -10.58 10.98
C GLY A 272 5.88 -10.61 10.49
N TYR A 273 6.12 -10.38 9.20
CA TYR A 273 7.46 -10.44 8.60
C TYR A 273 7.86 -9.13 7.90
N ALA A 274 7.15 -8.02 8.14
CA ALA A 274 7.43 -6.74 7.50
C ALA A 274 8.83 -6.19 7.82
N ARG A 275 9.24 -6.23 9.10
CA ARG A 275 10.59 -5.83 9.53
C ARG A 275 11.68 -6.75 8.98
N MET A 276 11.45 -8.06 9.03
CA MET A 276 12.33 -9.03 8.39
C MET A 276 12.45 -8.78 6.88
N PHE A 277 11.37 -8.41 6.19
CA PHE A 277 11.40 -8.06 4.75
C PHE A 277 12.35 -6.89 4.49
N ILE A 278 12.26 -5.83 5.28
CA ILE A 278 13.19 -4.68 5.18
C ILE A 278 14.63 -5.13 5.43
N THR A 279 14.86 -5.93 6.48
CA THR A 279 16.17 -6.52 6.80
C THR A 279 16.74 -7.31 5.61
N GLN A 280 15.90 -8.12 4.95
CA GLN A 280 16.29 -8.86 3.76
C GLN A 280 16.58 -7.96 2.54
N CYS A 281 15.91 -6.81 2.41
CA CYS A 281 16.26 -5.84 1.38
C CYS A 281 17.69 -5.33 1.54
N PHE A 282 18.16 -5.09 2.77
CA PHE A 282 19.55 -4.73 3.04
C PHE A 282 20.50 -5.89 2.76
N ALA A 283 20.20 -7.08 3.26
CA ALA A 283 21.03 -8.28 3.05
C ALA A 283 21.21 -8.62 1.57
N LYS A 284 20.22 -8.31 0.72
CA LYS A 284 20.24 -8.54 -0.73
C LYS A 284 20.67 -7.33 -1.56
N GLY A 285 21.05 -6.21 -0.94
CA GLY A 285 21.52 -5.01 -1.65
C GLY A 285 20.46 -4.34 -2.52
N CYS A 286 19.19 -4.38 -2.10
CA CYS A 286 18.06 -3.76 -2.80
C CYS A 286 17.23 -2.81 -1.92
N ALA A 287 17.71 -2.46 -0.71
CA ALA A 287 17.04 -1.56 0.22
C ALA A 287 16.83 -0.15 -0.36
N ASP A 288 17.71 0.32 -1.23
CA ASP A 288 17.63 1.59 -1.97
C ASP A 288 16.52 1.64 -3.04
N ARG A 289 15.84 0.51 -3.28
CA ARG A 289 14.73 0.38 -4.24
C ARG A 289 13.36 0.37 -3.56
N LEU A 290 13.32 0.11 -2.25
CA LEU A 290 12.08 0.06 -1.47
C LEU A 290 11.53 1.48 -1.30
N GLN A 291 10.27 1.70 -1.69
CA GLN A 291 9.64 3.02 -1.60
C GLN A 291 8.19 2.92 -1.16
N VAL A 292 7.33 2.16 -1.82
CA VAL A 292 5.97 1.93 -1.31
C VAL A 292 5.90 0.51 -0.77
N PHE A 293 5.53 0.37 0.50
CA PHE A 293 5.33 -0.93 1.14
C PHE A 293 3.92 -1.01 1.67
N SER A 294 3.11 -1.93 1.15
CA SER A 294 1.68 -2.00 1.44
C SER A 294 1.29 -3.31 2.12
N THR A 295 0.27 -3.28 2.96
CA THR A 295 -0.23 -4.48 3.65
C THR A 295 -1.76 -4.48 3.80
N ASP A 296 -2.30 -5.63 4.20
CA ASP A 296 -3.68 -5.78 4.68
C ASP A 296 -3.69 -5.62 6.20
N PHE A 297 -4.77 -5.09 6.75
CA PHE A 297 -4.95 -4.91 8.19
C PHE A 297 -3.77 -4.19 8.85
N ILE A 298 -3.42 -3.02 8.31
CA ILE A 298 -2.29 -2.22 8.77
C ILE A 298 -2.31 -2.04 10.30
N ASP A 299 -1.12 -2.12 10.89
CA ASP A 299 -0.90 -1.90 12.32
C ASP A 299 0.24 -0.88 12.56
N ALA A 300 0.43 -0.55 13.84
CA ALA A 300 1.41 0.43 14.26
C ALA A 300 2.86 -0.02 13.98
N ASP A 301 3.16 -1.31 14.11
CA ASP A 301 4.52 -1.81 13.92
C ASP A 301 4.94 -1.74 12.45
N PHE A 302 4.03 -2.09 11.53
CA PHE A 302 4.24 -1.92 10.10
C PHE A 302 4.55 -0.46 9.73
N VAL A 303 3.78 0.48 10.29
CA VAL A 303 4.02 1.92 10.08
C VAL A 303 5.37 2.33 10.64
N ASP A 304 5.70 1.93 11.87
CA ASP A 304 6.97 2.29 12.51
C ASP A 304 8.16 1.75 11.72
N ALA A 305 8.07 0.54 11.18
CA ALA A 305 9.11 -0.03 10.34
C ALA A 305 9.38 0.82 9.08
N CYS A 306 8.32 1.30 8.41
CA CYS A 306 8.42 2.16 7.23
C CYS A 306 8.95 3.57 7.59
N VAL A 307 8.41 4.17 8.66
CA VAL A 307 8.80 5.50 9.12
C VAL A 307 10.23 5.50 9.66
N GLY A 308 10.65 4.44 10.34
CA GLY A 308 12.01 4.29 10.86
C GLY A 308 13.05 4.22 9.75
N LEU A 309 12.79 3.46 8.68
CA LEU A 309 13.67 3.47 7.51
C LEU A 309 13.66 4.85 6.81
N THR A 310 12.51 5.52 6.75
CA THR A 310 12.43 6.90 6.23
C THR A 310 13.31 7.85 7.05
N HIS A 311 13.20 7.81 8.38
CA HIS A 311 14.05 8.60 9.29
C HIS A 311 15.54 8.32 9.03
N ALA A 312 15.94 7.06 8.91
CA ALA A 312 17.33 6.69 8.65
C ALA A 312 17.87 7.28 7.33
N ARG A 313 17.06 7.29 6.26
CA ARG A 313 17.42 7.93 4.97
C ARG A 313 17.49 9.46 5.07
N VAL A 314 16.61 10.07 5.83
CA VAL A 314 16.61 11.53 6.07
C VAL A 314 17.90 11.94 6.79
N GLU A 315 18.29 11.21 7.83
CA GLU A 315 19.51 11.44 8.62
C GLU A 315 20.81 10.97 7.92
N GLY A 316 20.72 10.39 6.72
CA GLY A 316 21.89 9.94 5.95
C GLY A 316 22.56 8.68 6.51
N LEU A 317 21.84 7.87 7.29
CA LEU A 317 22.33 6.60 7.86
C LEU A 317 22.32 5.45 6.84
N CYS A 318 21.58 5.60 5.74
CA CYS A 318 21.55 4.65 4.63
C CYS A 318 21.16 5.34 3.31
N LEU A 319 21.39 4.63 2.20
CA LEU A 319 21.15 5.00 0.79
C LEU A 319 19.95 5.92 0.56
#